data_AF-A0A1J4LUK5-F1
#
_entry.id   AF-A0A1J4LUK5-F1
#
_cell.length_a   1.000
_cell.length_b   1.000
_cell.length_c   1.000
_cell.angle_alpha   90.00
_cell.angle_beta   90.00
_cell.angle_gamma   90.00
#
_symmetry.space_group_name_H-M   'P 1'
#
loop_
_entity.id
_entity.type
_entity.pdbx_description
1 polymer ?
#
loop_
_entity_poly.entity_id
_entity_poly.type
_entity_poly.pdbx_seq_one_letter_code
_entity_poly.pdbx_strand_id
1 'polypeptide(L)'
;MSEGSAAERIKERRRNAIDPEAFLLEIDAIEPTDEEEGLQFTPSFTDRVEKYLEELQTDGVEPTDIGAIFAVSDDNVSKADRSYPAYKTGSTVRSWPSEGAVQLDVAVDKSIREVTDEWDAVPSRQRYRILQSLRSFQEACLFCSGAISISDQTVESCCSNVEVVTVSCTDCERRFLEFTPDSVPGM
;
A
#
# COMPACT_ATOMS: atom_id res chain seq x y z
N MET A 1 12.90 -27.60 -2.58
CA MET A 1 12.04 -27.42 -3.77
C MET A 1 12.79 -26.53 -4.72
N SER A 2 12.97 -26.91 -5.99
CA SER A 2 13.80 -26.16 -6.92
C SER A 2 13.10 -24.86 -7.28
N GLU A 3 13.49 -23.76 -6.64
CA GLU A 3 13.14 -22.41 -7.08
C GLU A 3 13.55 -22.29 -8.55
N GLY A 4 12.60 -21.99 -9.43
CA GLY A 4 12.87 -21.84 -10.86
C GLY A 4 14.03 -20.87 -11.11
N SER A 5 14.75 -21.07 -12.21
CA SER A 5 15.84 -20.17 -12.64
C SER A 5 15.39 -18.71 -12.56
N ALA A 6 16.33 -17.78 -12.34
CA ALA A 6 16.04 -16.34 -12.34
C ALA A 6 15.25 -15.92 -13.60
N ALA A 7 15.52 -16.54 -14.75
CA ALA A 7 14.78 -16.31 -15.99
C ALA A 7 13.32 -16.80 -15.96
N GLU A 8 13.05 -17.93 -15.30
CA GLU A 8 11.70 -18.49 -15.08
C GLU A 8 10.86 -17.50 -14.27
N ARG A 9 11.42 -17.04 -13.14
CA ARG A 9 10.79 -16.08 -12.22
C ARG A 9 10.49 -14.74 -12.91
N ILE A 10 11.37 -14.27 -13.80
CA ILE A 10 11.13 -13.03 -14.57
C ILE A 10 9.99 -13.22 -15.57
N LYS A 11 9.92 -14.36 -16.26
CA LYS A 11 8.84 -14.65 -17.21
C LYS A 11 7.49 -14.78 -16.51
N GLU A 12 7.44 -15.50 -15.40
CA GLU A 12 6.23 -15.66 -14.58
C GLU A 12 5.71 -14.31 -14.10
N ARG A 13 6.60 -13.44 -13.58
CA ARG A 13 6.23 -12.07 -13.18
C ARG A 13 5.64 -11.25 -14.32
N ARG A 14 6.17 -11.37 -15.53
CA ARG A 14 5.62 -10.65 -16.70
C ARG A 14 4.27 -11.20 -17.13
N ARG A 15 4.04 -12.50 -17.00
CA ARG A 15 2.78 -13.14 -17.36
C ARG A 15 1.65 -12.74 -16.43
N ASN A 16 1.95 -12.62 -15.13
CA ASN A 16 0.94 -12.31 -14.12
C ASN A 16 0.87 -10.82 -13.78
N ALA A 17 1.65 -9.97 -14.49
CA ALA A 17 1.55 -8.53 -14.30
C ALA A 17 0.21 -8.05 -14.86
N ILE A 18 -0.49 -7.24 -14.08
CA ILE A 18 -1.80 -6.68 -14.44
C ILE A 18 -1.69 -5.20 -14.79
N ASP A 19 -2.71 -4.67 -15.46
CA ASP A 19 -2.97 -3.23 -15.46
C ASP A 19 -3.71 -2.89 -14.16
N PRO A 20 -3.11 -2.11 -13.23
CA PRO A 20 -3.70 -1.84 -11.93
C PRO A 20 -5.09 -1.19 -12.00
N GLU A 21 -5.27 -0.20 -12.86
CA GLU A 21 -6.52 0.56 -12.92
C GLU A 21 -7.63 -0.31 -13.48
N ALA A 22 -7.37 -0.97 -14.62
CA ALA A 22 -8.34 -1.86 -15.24
C ALA A 22 -8.76 -3.01 -14.28
N PHE A 23 -7.80 -3.59 -13.57
CA PHE A 23 -8.06 -4.64 -12.59
C PHE A 23 -8.91 -4.15 -11.41
N LEU A 24 -8.58 -2.99 -10.84
CA LEU A 24 -9.29 -2.44 -9.68
C LEU A 24 -10.71 -1.98 -10.04
N LEU A 25 -10.91 -1.46 -11.26
CA LEU A 25 -12.24 -1.16 -11.81
C LEU A 25 -13.06 -2.44 -12.03
N GLU A 26 -12.43 -3.50 -12.56
CA GLU A 26 -13.11 -4.79 -12.82
C GLU A 26 -13.67 -5.43 -11.54
N ILE A 27 -12.96 -5.30 -10.42
CA ILE A 27 -13.39 -5.84 -9.13
C ILE A 27 -14.23 -4.88 -8.29
N ASP A 28 -14.65 -3.74 -8.87
CA ASP A 28 -15.45 -2.70 -8.20
C ASP A 28 -14.76 -2.12 -6.93
N ALA A 29 -13.43 -2.09 -6.91
CA ALA A 29 -12.66 -1.53 -5.81
C ALA A 29 -12.50 -0.01 -5.92
N ILE A 30 -12.42 0.51 -7.15
CA ILE A 30 -12.29 1.95 -7.42
C ILE A 30 -13.32 2.40 -8.46
N GLU A 31 -13.60 3.70 -8.49
CA GLU A 31 -14.43 4.36 -9.51
C GLU A 31 -13.84 5.73 -9.91
N PRO A 32 -14.16 6.25 -11.11
CA PRO A 32 -13.80 7.61 -11.50
C PRO A 32 -14.48 8.68 -10.65
N THR A 33 -13.80 9.81 -10.44
CA THR A 33 -14.38 11.01 -9.81
C THR A 33 -14.77 12.04 -10.88
N ASP A 34 -15.33 13.18 -10.44
CA ASP A 34 -15.61 14.33 -11.32
C ASP A 34 -14.32 15.08 -11.75
N GLU A 35 -13.17 14.74 -11.16
CA GLU A 35 -11.87 15.32 -11.53
C GLU A 35 -11.27 14.63 -12.77
N GLU A 36 -10.49 15.38 -13.55
CA GLU A 36 -9.79 14.81 -14.71
C GLU A 36 -8.75 13.78 -14.24
N GLU A 37 -8.90 12.52 -14.69
CA GLU A 37 -8.09 11.36 -14.27
C GLU A 37 -8.22 11.00 -12.77
N GLY A 38 -9.23 11.52 -12.07
CA GLY A 38 -9.47 11.23 -10.67
C GLY A 38 -10.06 9.84 -10.43
N LEU A 39 -9.54 9.13 -9.43
CA LEU A 39 -10.01 7.82 -8.99
C LEU A 39 -10.15 7.79 -7.47
N GLN A 40 -11.17 7.09 -6.99
CA GLN A 40 -11.44 6.91 -5.56
C GLN A 40 -11.90 5.48 -5.27
N PHE A 41 -11.92 5.09 -3.99
CA PHE A 41 -12.58 3.84 -3.61
C PHE A 41 -14.09 3.91 -3.85
N THR A 42 -14.69 2.82 -4.32
CA THR A 42 -16.15 2.72 -4.32
C THR A 42 -16.66 2.70 -2.87
N PRO A 43 -17.90 3.16 -2.60
CA PRO A 43 -18.47 3.10 -1.26
C PRO A 43 -18.46 1.68 -0.68
N SER A 44 -18.76 0.67 -1.51
CA SER A 44 -18.78 -0.73 -1.06
C SER A 44 -17.38 -1.25 -0.70
N PHE A 45 -16.34 -0.77 -1.40
CA PHE A 45 -14.98 -1.15 -1.10
C PHE A 45 -14.47 -0.43 0.15
N THR A 46 -14.82 0.84 0.33
CA THR A 46 -14.55 1.60 1.57
C THR A 46 -15.10 0.88 2.79
N ASP A 47 -16.36 0.42 2.78
CA ASP A 47 -16.96 -0.33 3.90
C ASP A 47 -16.16 -1.58 4.27
N ARG A 48 -15.62 -2.30 3.28
CA ARG A 48 -14.77 -3.50 3.50
C ARG A 48 -13.44 -3.13 4.13
N VAL A 49 -12.79 -2.08 3.62
CA VAL A 49 -11.52 -1.59 4.15
C VAL A 49 -11.69 -1.12 5.59
N GLU A 50 -12.75 -0.36 5.90
CA GLU A 50 -13.05 0.10 7.25
C GLU A 50 -13.24 -1.07 8.23
N LYS A 51 -13.99 -2.10 7.85
CA LYS A 51 -14.14 -3.31 8.66
C LYS A 51 -12.79 -3.95 9.02
N TYR A 52 -11.91 -4.15 8.04
CA TYR A 52 -10.58 -4.71 8.33
C TYR A 52 -9.69 -3.75 9.12
N LEU A 53 -9.83 -2.44 8.94
CA LEU A 53 -9.12 -1.45 9.74
C LEU A 53 -9.54 -1.50 11.21
N GLU A 54 -10.82 -1.67 11.52
CA GLU A 54 -11.30 -1.82 12.90
C GLU A 54 -10.67 -3.03 13.60
N GLU A 55 -10.60 -4.17 12.90
CA GLU A 55 -9.93 -5.39 13.39
C GLU A 55 -8.43 -5.11 13.63
N LEU A 56 -7.74 -4.54 12.65
CA LEU A 56 -6.30 -4.24 12.72
C LEU A 56 -5.93 -3.16 13.75
N GLN A 57 -6.85 -2.25 14.09
CA GLN A 57 -6.66 -1.28 15.16
C GLN A 57 -6.73 -1.93 16.54
N THR A 58 -7.50 -3.01 16.68
CA THR A 58 -7.66 -3.75 17.92
C THR A 58 -6.54 -4.77 18.10
N ASP A 59 -6.28 -5.57 17.07
CA ASP A 59 -5.40 -6.74 17.16
C ASP A 59 -3.96 -6.44 16.69
N GLY A 60 -3.78 -5.38 15.89
CA GLY A 60 -2.51 -5.05 15.26
C GLY A 60 -2.29 -5.81 13.94
N VAL A 61 -1.16 -5.53 13.30
CA VAL A 61 -0.73 -6.20 12.06
C VAL A 61 0.16 -7.38 12.39
N GLU A 62 -0.24 -8.56 11.93
CA GLU A 62 0.48 -9.81 12.18
C GLU A 62 1.51 -10.14 11.08
N PRO A 63 2.54 -10.96 11.38
CA PRO A 63 3.51 -11.39 10.37
C PRO A 63 2.86 -12.08 9.15
N THR A 64 1.75 -12.79 9.35
CA THR A 64 0.95 -13.44 8.29
C THR A 64 0.40 -12.43 7.28
N ASP A 65 -0.07 -11.28 7.75
CA ASP A 65 -0.62 -10.22 6.90
C ASP A 65 0.45 -9.66 5.96
N ILE A 66 1.64 -9.41 6.50
CA ILE A 66 2.80 -8.95 5.74
C ILE A 66 3.31 -10.05 4.80
N GLY A 67 3.29 -11.31 5.24
CA GLY A 67 3.65 -12.47 4.43
C GLY A 67 2.80 -12.59 3.18
N ALA A 68 1.48 -12.41 3.33
CA ALA A 68 0.51 -12.41 2.25
C ALA A 68 0.85 -11.36 1.18
N ILE A 69 1.06 -10.09 1.55
CA ILE A 69 1.42 -9.01 0.61
C ILE A 69 2.69 -9.32 -0.19
N PHE A 70 3.72 -9.85 0.48
CA PHE A 70 5.04 -10.05 -0.14
C PHE A 70 5.26 -11.43 -0.77
N ALA A 71 4.28 -12.34 -0.66
CA ALA A 71 4.38 -13.74 -1.07
C ALA A 71 5.57 -14.45 -0.39
N VAL A 72 5.70 -14.27 0.92
CA VAL A 72 6.71 -14.93 1.76
C VAL A 72 6.02 -15.64 2.92
N SER A 73 6.58 -16.76 3.38
CA SER A 73 6.02 -17.45 4.54
C SER A 73 6.19 -16.62 5.82
N ASP A 74 5.30 -16.83 6.78
CA ASP A 74 5.24 -16.08 8.03
C ASP A 74 6.54 -16.23 8.85
N ASP A 75 7.17 -17.40 8.81
CA ASP A 75 8.48 -17.65 9.43
C ASP A 75 9.61 -16.76 8.87
N ASN A 76 9.41 -16.20 7.67
CA ASN A 76 10.33 -15.27 7.00
C ASN A 76 9.92 -13.81 7.16
N VAL A 77 8.95 -13.53 8.04
CA VAL A 77 8.49 -12.19 8.38
C VAL A 77 8.80 -11.88 9.84
N SER A 78 9.44 -10.74 10.09
CA SER A 78 9.62 -10.24 11.45
C SER A 78 9.54 -8.73 11.51
N LYS A 79 8.97 -8.17 12.58
CA LYS A 79 9.05 -6.71 12.83
C LYS A 79 10.53 -6.32 12.98
N ALA A 80 10.94 -5.24 12.32
CA ALA A 80 12.30 -4.71 12.40
C ALA A 80 12.37 -3.68 13.54
N ASP A 81 13.50 -3.66 14.25
CA ASP A 81 13.74 -2.68 15.32
C ASP A 81 14.09 -1.30 14.70
N ARG A 82 13.04 -0.48 14.56
CA ARG A 82 13.06 0.84 13.93
C ARG A 82 12.07 1.76 14.65
N SER A 83 12.31 3.07 14.57
CA SER A 83 11.39 4.11 15.10
C SER A 83 10.14 4.31 14.23
N TYR A 84 10.06 3.63 13.09
CA TYR A 84 8.94 3.64 12.15
C TYR A 84 8.54 2.19 11.83
N PRO A 85 7.29 1.94 11.42
CA PRO A 85 6.84 0.59 11.10
C PRO A 85 7.69 0.01 9.98
N ALA A 86 8.34 -1.10 10.28
CA ALA A 86 9.18 -1.80 9.35
C ALA A 86 9.15 -3.29 9.62
N TYR A 87 9.16 -4.08 8.55
CA TYR A 87 9.16 -5.53 8.60
C TYR A 87 10.26 -6.06 7.69
N LYS A 88 10.97 -7.08 8.16
CA LYS A 88 11.88 -7.87 7.33
C LYS A 88 11.06 -8.96 6.66
N THR A 89 11.07 -8.99 5.32
CA THR A 89 10.43 -10.03 4.49
C THR A 89 11.54 -10.76 3.73
N GLY A 90 11.92 -11.95 4.18
CA GLY A 90 13.10 -12.65 3.68
C GLY A 90 14.38 -11.83 3.88
N SER A 91 15.00 -11.38 2.80
CA SER A 91 16.25 -10.58 2.83
C SER A 91 16.03 -9.06 2.68
N THR A 92 14.78 -8.58 2.62
CA THR A 92 14.46 -7.17 2.38
C THR A 92 13.75 -6.56 3.58
N VAL A 93 14.15 -5.36 3.97
CA VAL A 93 13.40 -4.55 4.94
C VAL A 93 12.39 -3.68 4.18
N ARG A 94 11.14 -3.73 4.59
CA ARG A 94 10.02 -2.93 4.10
C ARG A 94 9.67 -1.92 5.19
N SER A 95 9.38 -0.68 4.81
CA SER A 95 9.07 0.40 5.75
C SER A 95 7.83 1.16 5.30
N TRP A 96 7.10 1.69 6.27
CA TRP A 96 5.90 2.48 6.07
C TRP A 96 6.02 3.85 6.77
N PRO A 97 5.34 4.90 6.26
CA PRO A 97 5.37 6.23 6.89
C PRO A 97 4.77 6.28 8.30
N SER A 98 3.80 5.40 8.60
CA SER A 98 3.12 5.31 9.90
C SER A 98 2.49 3.93 10.11
N GLU A 99 2.13 3.60 11.35
CA GLU A 99 1.41 2.33 11.66
C GLU A 99 0.08 2.28 10.91
N GLY A 100 -0.59 3.41 10.72
CA GLY A 100 -1.80 3.48 9.92
C GLY A 100 -1.59 3.19 8.43
N ALA A 101 -0.41 3.50 7.88
CA ALA A 101 -0.10 3.16 6.49
C ALA A 101 0.11 1.66 6.28
N VAL A 102 0.67 0.94 7.27
CA VAL A 102 0.75 -0.53 7.18
C VAL A 102 -0.61 -1.19 7.42
N GLN A 103 -1.40 -0.66 8.37
CA GLN A 103 -2.78 -1.12 8.59
C GLN A 103 -3.64 -0.94 7.34
N LEU A 104 -3.54 0.21 6.65
CA LEU A 104 -4.28 0.47 5.42
C LEU A 104 -3.88 -0.48 4.29
N ASP A 105 -2.59 -0.72 4.08
CA ASP A 105 -2.13 -1.70 3.08
C ASP A 105 -2.69 -3.09 3.36
N VAL A 106 -2.69 -3.53 4.62
CA VAL A 106 -3.21 -4.85 5.01
C VAL A 106 -4.73 -4.92 4.86
N ALA A 107 -5.46 -3.88 5.26
CA ALA A 107 -6.91 -3.82 5.11
C ALA A 107 -7.32 -3.85 3.63
N VAL A 108 -6.62 -3.11 2.77
CA VAL A 108 -6.86 -3.13 1.32
C VAL A 108 -6.50 -4.48 0.71
N ASP A 109 -5.36 -5.08 1.07
CA ASP A 109 -4.96 -6.42 0.60
C ASP A 109 -6.03 -7.47 0.96
N LYS A 110 -6.53 -7.46 2.21
CA LYS A 110 -7.62 -8.33 2.66
C LYS A 110 -8.92 -8.07 1.90
N SER A 111 -9.27 -6.81 1.68
CA SER A 111 -10.49 -6.42 0.96
C SER A 111 -10.47 -6.88 -0.50
N ILE A 112 -9.33 -6.78 -1.20
CA ILE A 112 -9.19 -7.29 -2.58
C ILE A 112 -9.33 -8.81 -2.60
N ARG A 113 -8.69 -9.51 -1.65
CA ARG A 113 -8.75 -10.99 -1.54
C ARG A 113 -10.13 -11.52 -1.23
N GLU A 114 -10.96 -10.75 -0.55
CA GLU A 114 -12.35 -11.12 -0.30
C GLU A 114 -13.17 -11.14 -1.60
N VAL A 115 -12.76 -10.36 -2.62
CA VAL A 115 -13.48 -10.23 -3.89
C VAL A 115 -12.90 -11.12 -5.00
N THR A 116 -11.59 -11.35 -5.02
CA THR A 116 -10.95 -12.17 -6.07
C THR A 116 -9.69 -12.92 -5.60
N ASP A 117 -9.57 -14.17 -6.03
CA ASP A 117 -8.36 -15.00 -5.85
C ASP A 117 -7.22 -14.60 -6.82
N GLU A 118 -7.53 -13.87 -7.90
CA GLU A 118 -6.54 -13.48 -8.91
C GLU A 118 -5.44 -12.58 -8.33
N TRP A 119 -5.75 -11.89 -7.23
CA TRP A 119 -4.79 -11.06 -6.52
C TRP A 119 -3.54 -11.83 -6.10
N ASP A 120 -3.65 -13.11 -5.73
CA ASP A 120 -2.49 -13.92 -5.35
C ASP A 120 -1.53 -14.20 -6.49
N ALA A 121 -2.04 -14.23 -7.73
CA ALA A 121 -1.21 -14.41 -8.92
C ALA A 121 -0.39 -13.15 -9.24
N VAL A 122 -0.87 -11.96 -8.82
CA VAL A 122 -0.19 -10.69 -9.08
C VAL A 122 1.20 -10.69 -8.41
N PRO A 123 2.26 -10.31 -9.14
CA PRO A 123 3.61 -10.25 -8.58
C PRO A 123 3.67 -9.40 -7.30
N SER A 124 4.23 -9.93 -6.22
CA SER A 124 4.22 -9.24 -4.91
C SER A 124 4.83 -7.83 -4.92
N ARG A 125 5.82 -7.58 -5.78
CA ARG A 125 6.35 -6.22 -5.98
C ARG A 125 5.32 -5.28 -6.61
N GLN A 126 4.52 -5.77 -7.55
CA GLN A 126 3.44 -4.98 -8.15
C GLN A 126 2.31 -4.79 -7.14
N ARG A 127 1.91 -5.84 -6.41
CA ARG A 127 0.91 -5.73 -5.33
C ARG A 127 1.25 -4.63 -4.35
N TYR A 128 2.48 -4.64 -3.82
CA TYR A 128 2.92 -3.60 -2.89
C TYR A 128 2.88 -2.20 -3.50
N ARG A 129 3.22 -2.03 -4.78
CA ARG A 129 3.11 -0.72 -5.46
C ARG A 129 1.67 -0.26 -5.62
N ILE A 130 0.75 -1.18 -5.94
CA ILE A 130 -0.68 -0.89 -6.02
C ILE A 130 -1.19 -0.46 -4.65
N LEU A 131 -0.89 -1.21 -3.59
CA LEU A 131 -1.29 -0.87 -2.21
C LEU A 131 -0.74 0.51 -1.80
N GLN A 132 0.52 0.81 -2.12
CA GLN A 132 1.09 2.14 -1.91
C GLN A 132 0.28 3.23 -2.61
N SER A 133 -0.03 3.07 -3.91
CA SER A 133 -0.85 4.05 -4.64
C SER A 133 -2.25 4.23 -4.03
N LEU A 134 -2.88 3.14 -3.59
CA LEU A 134 -4.23 3.17 -3.02
C LEU A 134 -4.32 3.92 -1.68
N ARG A 135 -3.21 4.27 -1.03
CA ARG A 135 -3.24 5.04 0.22
C ARG A 135 -3.75 6.48 0.04
N SER A 136 -3.74 7.01 -1.18
CA SER A 136 -4.28 8.34 -1.49
C SER A 136 -5.72 8.33 -2.01
N PHE A 137 -6.35 7.15 -2.13
CA PHE A 137 -7.69 7.01 -2.73
C PHE A 137 -8.83 7.24 -1.74
N GLN A 138 -8.50 7.50 -0.47
CA GLN A 138 -9.46 7.81 0.58
C GLN A 138 -9.84 9.30 0.51
N GLU A 139 -11.13 9.60 0.36
CA GLU A 139 -11.64 10.99 0.37
C GLU A 139 -11.48 11.64 1.74
N ALA A 140 -11.66 10.84 2.79
CA ALA A 140 -11.46 11.21 4.19
C ALA A 140 -10.61 10.15 4.90
N CYS A 141 -10.02 10.52 6.04
CA CYS A 141 -9.22 9.61 6.84
C CYS A 141 -10.06 8.44 7.34
N LEU A 142 -9.76 7.22 6.90
CA LEU A 142 -10.48 5.99 7.30
C LEU A 142 -10.26 5.58 8.78
N PHE A 143 -9.60 6.44 9.57
CA PHE A 143 -9.34 6.21 10.99
C PHE A 143 -10.05 7.20 11.91
N CYS A 144 -10.40 8.39 11.40
CA CYS A 144 -11.03 9.45 12.22
C CYS A 144 -11.99 10.36 11.44
N SER A 145 -12.23 10.06 10.16
CA SER A 145 -13.05 10.83 9.23
C SER A 145 -12.56 12.28 8.99
N GLY A 146 -11.35 12.61 9.42
CA GLY A 146 -10.74 13.91 9.22
C GLY A 146 -10.29 14.13 7.78
N ALA A 147 -10.09 15.39 7.40
CA ALA A 147 -9.66 15.73 6.04
C ALA A 147 -8.26 15.18 5.73
N ILE A 148 -8.07 14.71 4.49
CA ILE A 148 -6.76 14.37 3.94
C ILE A 148 -6.17 15.61 3.28
N SER A 149 -4.90 15.88 3.59
CA SER A 149 -4.14 16.98 3.00
C SER A 149 -2.90 16.43 2.32
N ILE A 150 -2.57 17.05 1.19
CA ILE A 150 -1.29 16.88 0.50
C ILE A 150 -0.45 18.10 0.85
N SER A 151 0.73 17.87 1.40
CA SER A 151 1.68 18.95 1.73
C SER A 151 3.02 18.68 1.08
N ASP A 152 3.61 19.71 0.51
CA ASP A 152 5.00 19.76 0.06
C ASP A 152 5.87 20.35 1.18
N GLN A 153 6.91 19.63 1.56
CA GLN A 153 7.93 20.12 2.49
C GLN A 153 9.30 20.02 1.85
N THR A 154 10.04 21.13 1.82
CA THR A 154 11.47 21.09 1.50
C THR A 154 12.24 20.72 2.76
N VAL A 155 12.84 19.52 2.77
CA VAL A 155 13.72 19.10 3.85
C VAL A 155 15.15 19.43 3.46
N GLU A 156 15.78 20.32 4.22
CA GLU A 156 17.21 20.54 4.13
C GLU A 156 17.93 19.36 4.78
N SER A 157 18.54 18.50 3.96
CA SER A 157 19.61 17.63 4.44
C SER A 157 20.93 18.40 4.38
N CYS A 158 21.91 18.03 5.22
CA CYS A 158 23.22 18.69 5.31
C CYS A 158 23.99 18.88 3.99
N CYS A 159 23.55 18.25 2.89
CA CYS A 159 24.19 18.35 1.57
C CYS A 159 23.21 18.58 0.39
N SER A 160 21.89 18.68 0.62
CA SER A 160 20.89 18.89 -0.42
C SER A 160 19.51 19.25 0.14
N ASN A 161 18.79 20.13 -0.54
CA ASN A 161 17.37 20.38 -0.33
C ASN A 161 16.58 19.32 -1.10
N VAL A 162 15.74 18.56 -0.41
CA VAL A 162 14.90 17.53 -1.03
C VAL A 162 13.45 17.91 -0.80
N GLU A 163 12.70 18.06 -1.88
CA GLU A 163 11.24 18.19 -1.80
C GLU A 163 10.64 16.84 -1.45
N VAL A 164 9.79 16.83 -0.43
CA VAL A 164 9.07 15.66 0.05
C VAL A 164 7.59 15.99 0.04
N VAL A 165 6.83 15.23 -0.75
CA VAL A 165 5.37 15.29 -0.77
C VAL A 165 4.84 14.30 0.25
N THR A 166 3.97 14.77 1.14
CA THR A 166 3.35 13.97 2.19
C THR A 166 1.84 14.02 2.05
N VAL A 167 1.20 12.84 2.07
CA VAL A 167 -0.25 12.70 2.19
C VAL A 167 -0.56 12.31 3.63
N SER A 168 -1.32 13.14 4.35
CA SER A 168 -1.62 12.94 5.77
C SER A 168 -2.99 13.46 6.17
N CYS A 169 -3.57 12.89 7.23
CA CYS A 169 -4.78 13.45 7.85
C CYS A 169 -4.43 14.69 8.68
N THR A 170 -5.24 15.75 8.57
CA THR A 170 -5.07 17.00 9.33
C THR A 170 -5.45 16.89 10.81
N ASP A 171 -6.29 15.92 11.15
CA ASP A 171 -6.91 15.85 12.48
C ASP A 171 -6.17 14.88 13.40
N CYS A 172 -5.75 13.74 12.88
CA CYS A 172 -4.99 12.73 13.62
C CYS A 172 -3.52 12.64 13.21
N GLU A 173 -3.06 13.53 12.32
CA GLU A 173 -1.66 13.67 11.86
C GLU A 173 -1.05 12.39 11.25
N ARG A 174 -1.87 11.41 10.90
CA ARG A 174 -1.43 10.12 10.37
C ARG A 174 -0.93 10.30 8.95
N ARG A 175 0.32 9.91 8.69
CA ARG A 175 0.94 9.92 7.36
C ARG A 175 0.63 8.64 6.59
N PHE A 176 0.18 8.78 5.35
CA PHE A 176 -0.18 7.68 4.46
C PHE A 176 0.86 7.47 3.36
N LEU A 177 1.35 8.56 2.77
CA LEU A 177 2.39 8.54 1.75
C LEU A 177 3.43 9.61 2.02
N GLU A 178 4.66 9.29 1.63
CA GLU A 178 5.81 10.19 1.64
C GLU A 178 6.70 9.81 0.44
N PHE A 179 6.93 10.74 -0.47
CA PHE A 179 7.78 10.52 -1.65
C PHE A 179 8.48 11.81 -2.08
N THR A 180 9.60 11.66 -2.78
CA THR A 180 10.29 12.79 -3.40
C THR A 180 9.82 12.92 -4.85
N PRO A 181 9.51 14.12 -5.38
CA PRO A 181 9.04 14.29 -6.77
C PRO A 181 9.96 13.62 -7.79
N ASP A 182 11.29 13.76 -7.61
CA ASP A 182 12.31 13.14 -8.49
C ASP A 182 12.31 11.59 -8.49
N SER A 183 11.57 10.95 -7.57
CA SER A 183 11.48 9.48 -7.47
C SER A 183 10.30 8.89 -8.26
N VAL A 184 9.43 9.75 -8.83
CA VAL A 184 8.30 9.36 -9.68
C VAL A 184 8.62 9.79 -11.12
N PRO A 185 8.95 8.86 -12.04
CA PRO A 185 9.19 9.23 -13.44
C PRO A 185 7.90 9.71 -14.09
N GLY A 186 7.83 10.97 -14.52
CA GLY A 186 6.75 11.49 -15.36
C GLY A 186 5.72 12.39 -14.67
N MET A 187 6.04 12.99 -13.52
CA MET A 187 5.42 14.26 -13.11
C MET A 187 6.23 15.43 -13.70
#